data_AF-A0A0A1TSS8-F1
#
_entry.id   AF-A0A0A1TSS8-F1
#
_cell.length_a   1.000
_cell.length_b   1.000
_cell.length_c   1.000
_cell.angle_alpha   90.00
_cell.angle_beta   90.00
_cell.angle_gamma   90.00
#
_symmetry.space_group_name_H-M   'P 1'
#
loop_
_entity.id
_entity.type
_entity.pdbx_description
1 polymer ?
#
loop_
_entity_poly.entity_id
_entity_poly.type
_entity_poly.pdbx_seq_one_letter_code
_entity_poly.pdbx_strand_id
1 'polypeptide(L)'
;MARVFELMTEEIHARYVQQGEQGLGLALSESIAAIDRLGNYCFTGDPHVLPRKVFGLTGTLEALSKGGWPYINPDILDMRPEAGRLHLGQWPKMNSGKPLLMHAASLAFHYGEEVASNRHSQLWFSCMGGISIGSLSELNEFLSQLFEDILIPEMRAFTLHQIRRWMTREARAGHLQVTPRMAKTIEEWQQSIAPFKQEHLDRLVSRKLLLYNTAQGKTRPTRSIVRADFSSELYKAIKSKDIRERARYASIHATWPSLLQAAIIHTDATSIDAATWAVGIETAMVRAQIDWLPGQYRQRLTVREVNTLIGKPICIKIKSKSGMKRQAAEDLLYIERRKMLKSQRITFGTSVPFRQLPDIVKAGFDELDNIFRSREQAIREHYALARMTLERRLDDPLTSLLLMLAMTLGSSTETPCVEHTVAIEEQCFAVGKRREPTTFTAALATRMMWFLDRDAFPWSKESSMRCKAMPIAEMTTKLEHRGVNNRVIKALGWITTINKRPTPRNSKSILRDREELVCLYEELRGLMLKPDMYMRRVFGKDEFMWMERCASMIEEW
;
A
#
# COMPACT_ATOMS: atom_id res chain seq x y z
N MET A 1 10.44 21.43 -51.09
CA MET A 1 9.60 21.23 -49.88
C MET A 1 10.19 20.18 -48.95
N ALA A 2 10.36 18.92 -49.38
CA ALA A 2 10.92 17.85 -48.55
C ALA A 2 12.31 18.15 -47.94
N ARG A 3 13.22 18.75 -48.73
CA ARG A 3 14.57 19.07 -48.27
C ARG A 3 14.62 20.00 -47.04
N VAL A 4 13.63 20.90 -46.89
CA VAL A 4 13.59 21.83 -45.75
C VAL A 4 13.22 21.09 -44.46
N PHE A 5 12.21 20.20 -44.52
CA PHE A 5 11.82 19.35 -43.39
C PHE A 5 12.92 18.37 -43.00
N GLU A 6 13.62 17.80 -43.99
CA GLU A 6 14.77 16.93 -43.78
C GLU A 6 15.88 17.66 -43.01
N LEU A 7 16.33 18.82 -43.50
CA LEU A 7 17.40 19.61 -42.85
C LEU A 7 17.02 20.03 -41.42
N MET A 8 15.76 20.44 -41.18
CA MET A 8 15.31 20.79 -39.83
C MET A 8 15.29 19.58 -38.89
N THR A 9 14.91 18.40 -39.39
CA THR A 9 14.88 17.16 -38.62
C THR A 9 16.30 16.67 -38.31
N GLU A 10 17.21 16.73 -39.28
CA GLU A 10 18.64 16.40 -39.11
C GLU A 10 19.30 17.30 -38.05
N GLU A 11 19.03 18.60 -38.09
CA GLU A 11 19.55 19.56 -37.10
C GLU A 11 19.05 19.26 -35.68
N ILE A 12 17.74 19.03 -35.52
CA ILE A 12 17.18 18.68 -34.21
C ILE A 12 17.70 17.31 -33.73
N HIS A 13 17.86 16.35 -34.63
CA HIS A 13 18.48 15.06 -34.31
C HIS A 13 19.93 15.24 -33.86
N ALA A 14 20.73 16.06 -34.54
CA ALA A 14 22.11 16.33 -34.14
C ALA A 14 22.17 16.90 -32.71
N ARG A 15 21.24 17.81 -32.36
CA ARG A 15 21.12 18.35 -31.00
C ARG A 15 20.68 17.30 -29.98
N TYR A 16 19.76 16.41 -30.33
CA TYR A 16 19.38 15.29 -29.48
C TYR A 16 20.58 14.40 -29.16
N VAL A 17 21.40 14.07 -30.17
CA VAL A 17 22.62 13.28 -30.00
C VAL A 17 23.64 14.00 -29.12
N GLN A 18 23.81 15.31 -29.31
CA GLN A 18 24.72 16.13 -28.49
C GLN A 18 24.32 16.20 -27.01
N GLN A 19 23.02 16.23 -26.70
CA GLN A 19 22.53 16.28 -25.31
C GLN A 19 22.50 14.91 -24.61
N GLY A 20 22.68 13.81 -25.35
CA GLY A 20 22.79 12.46 -24.80
C GLY A 20 21.60 12.09 -23.91
N GLU A 21 21.87 11.70 -22.66
CA GLU A 21 20.86 11.24 -21.70
C GLU A 21 19.85 12.33 -21.30
N GLN A 22 20.17 13.62 -21.47
CA GLN A 22 19.24 14.71 -21.18
C GLN A 22 18.15 14.85 -22.25
N GLY A 23 18.38 14.30 -23.45
CA GLY A 23 17.45 14.35 -24.57
C GLY A 23 17.18 15.77 -25.06
N LEU A 24 16.01 16.01 -25.67
CA LEU A 24 15.61 17.36 -26.09
C LEU A 24 14.90 18.10 -24.95
N GLY A 25 15.25 19.38 -24.81
CA GLY A 25 14.49 20.34 -23.99
C GLY A 25 13.06 20.55 -24.50
N LEU A 26 12.23 21.20 -23.68
CA LEU A 26 10.80 21.42 -23.95
C LEU A 26 10.56 22.12 -25.29
N ALA A 27 11.24 23.24 -25.55
CA ALA A 27 11.06 24.01 -26.77
C ALA A 27 11.37 23.16 -28.01
N LEU A 28 12.53 22.50 -28.04
CA LEU A 28 12.93 21.65 -29.17
C LEU A 28 12.02 20.41 -29.35
N SER A 29 11.46 19.88 -28.26
CA SER A 29 10.44 18.81 -28.32
C SER A 29 9.15 19.30 -28.99
N GLU A 30 8.70 20.52 -28.68
CA GLU A 30 7.56 21.14 -29.35
C GLU A 30 7.89 21.52 -30.79
N SER A 31 9.12 21.95 -31.09
CA SER A 31 9.59 22.27 -32.43
C SER A 31 9.49 21.07 -33.37
N ILE A 32 10.01 19.90 -32.96
CA ILE A 32 9.93 18.70 -33.80
C ILE A 32 8.48 18.25 -33.98
N ALA A 33 7.65 18.38 -32.94
CA ALA A 33 6.23 18.06 -33.00
C ALA A 33 5.45 19.01 -33.93
N ALA A 34 5.87 20.29 -34.02
CA ALA A 34 5.33 21.26 -34.96
C ALA A 34 5.75 20.95 -36.40
N ILE A 35 7.04 20.65 -36.61
CA ILE A 35 7.62 20.29 -37.90
C ILE A 35 6.95 19.03 -38.46
N ASP A 36 6.74 18.00 -37.64
CA ASP A 36 6.05 16.76 -38.02
C ASP A 36 4.63 17.03 -38.54
N ARG A 37 3.84 17.80 -37.79
CA ARG A 37 2.47 18.16 -38.16
C ARG A 37 2.39 19.03 -39.41
N LEU A 38 3.30 20.01 -39.53
CA LEU A 38 3.38 20.87 -40.71
C LEU A 38 3.84 20.11 -41.93
N GLY A 39 4.79 19.18 -41.77
CA GLY A 39 5.21 18.27 -42.82
C GLY A 39 4.02 17.45 -43.30
N ASN A 40 3.31 16.80 -42.38
CA ASN A 40 2.13 16.00 -42.70
C ASN A 40 1.08 16.83 -43.46
N TYR A 41 0.74 18.03 -42.98
CA TYR A 41 -0.19 18.91 -43.69
C TYR A 41 0.30 19.32 -45.08
N CYS A 42 1.57 19.71 -45.22
CA CYS A 42 2.14 20.13 -46.50
C CYS A 42 2.18 18.99 -47.53
N PHE A 43 2.32 17.74 -47.10
CA PHE A 43 2.36 16.57 -47.99
C PHE A 43 1.00 15.96 -48.28
N THR A 44 0.05 16.02 -47.34
CA THR A 44 -1.27 15.36 -47.47
C THR A 44 -2.41 16.32 -47.74
N GLY A 45 -2.26 17.60 -47.37
CA GLY A 45 -3.31 18.60 -47.38
C GLY A 45 -4.36 18.40 -46.28
N ASP A 46 -4.20 17.45 -45.35
CA ASP A 46 -5.21 17.16 -44.32
C ASP A 46 -5.22 18.21 -43.20
N PRO A 47 -6.24 19.08 -43.08
CA PRO A 47 -6.28 20.11 -42.05
C PRO A 47 -6.46 19.57 -40.62
N HIS A 48 -6.84 18.29 -40.43
CA HIS A 48 -7.06 17.71 -39.10
C HIS A 48 -5.76 17.53 -38.30
N VAL A 49 -4.61 17.47 -38.98
CA VAL A 49 -3.30 17.33 -38.32
C VAL A 49 -2.79 18.64 -37.70
N LEU A 50 -3.45 19.78 -37.99
CA LEU A 50 -3.06 21.10 -37.53
C LEU A 50 -3.69 21.42 -36.14
N PRO A 51 -2.90 21.50 -35.05
CA PRO A 51 -3.38 21.83 -33.71
C PRO A 51 -3.81 23.29 -33.64
N ARG A 52 -5.11 23.52 -33.86
CA ARG A 52 -5.67 24.87 -34.03
C ARG A 52 -5.32 25.85 -32.91
N LYS A 53 -5.32 25.40 -31.65
CA LYS A 53 -5.00 26.25 -30.48
C LYS A 53 -3.54 26.73 -30.49
N VAL A 54 -2.61 25.87 -30.87
CA VAL A 54 -1.17 26.21 -30.89
C VAL A 54 -0.84 27.01 -32.15
N PHE A 55 -1.25 26.51 -33.31
CA PHE A 55 -0.95 27.13 -34.60
C PHE A 55 -1.73 28.42 -34.87
N GLY A 56 -2.84 28.64 -34.17
CA GLY A 56 -3.49 29.94 -34.13
C GLY A 56 -2.65 30.99 -33.42
N LEU A 57 -1.98 30.63 -32.32
CA LEU A 57 -1.14 31.57 -31.56
C LEU A 57 0.19 31.85 -32.26
N THR A 58 0.82 30.85 -32.89
CA THR A 58 2.10 31.01 -33.59
C THR A 58 1.98 31.74 -34.94
N GLY A 59 0.78 32.18 -35.34
CA GLY A 59 0.51 32.82 -36.64
C GLY A 59 0.50 31.86 -37.83
N THR A 60 0.62 30.55 -37.57
CA THR A 60 0.77 29.53 -38.61
C THR A 60 -0.51 29.34 -39.43
N LEU A 61 -1.68 29.31 -38.77
CA LEU A 61 -2.96 29.16 -39.48
C LEU A 61 -3.26 30.35 -40.39
N GLU A 62 -2.92 31.57 -39.96
CA GLU A 62 -3.13 32.77 -40.75
C GLU A 62 -2.26 32.75 -42.01
N ALA A 63 -0.98 32.41 -41.86
CA ALA A 63 -0.05 32.27 -42.98
C ALA A 63 -0.57 31.24 -44.01
N LEU A 64 -1.01 30.06 -43.53
CA LEU A 64 -1.57 29.02 -44.38
C LEU A 64 -2.87 29.46 -45.08
N SER A 65 -3.76 30.17 -44.38
CA SER A 65 -5.03 30.65 -44.94
C SER A 65 -4.85 31.66 -46.10
N LYS A 66 -3.72 32.37 -46.08
CA LYS A 66 -3.32 33.33 -47.13
C LYS A 66 -2.53 32.68 -48.27
N GLY A 67 -2.42 31.34 -48.29
CA GLY A 67 -1.60 30.60 -49.26
C GLY A 67 -0.09 30.75 -49.03
N GLY A 68 0.32 31.25 -47.86
CA GLY A 68 1.71 31.44 -47.49
C GLY A 68 2.40 30.17 -47.01
N TRP A 69 3.72 30.23 -46.89
CA TRP A 69 4.53 29.17 -46.29
C TRP A 69 4.22 29.04 -44.78
N PRO A 70 4.28 27.82 -44.19
CA PRO A 70 4.14 27.67 -42.75
C PRO A 70 5.08 28.60 -41.99
N TYR A 71 4.50 29.46 -41.16
CA TYR A 71 5.22 30.41 -40.32
C TYR A 71 5.05 30.01 -38.85
N ILE A 72 6.12 30.02 -38.08
CA ILE A 72 6.08 29.86 -36.62
C ILE A 72 6.71 31.11 -36.03
N ASN A 73 5.94 31.85 -35.23
CA ASN A 73 6.44 33.03 -34.54
C ASN A 73 7.57 32.66 -33.56
N PRO A 74 8.82 33.13 -33.78
CA PRO A 74 9.95 32.83 -32.90
C PRO A 74 9.81 33.44 -31.50
N ASP A 75 8.97 34.47 -31.32
CA ASP A 75 8.65 35.05 -30.02
C ASP A 75 7.67 34.18 -29.21
N ILE A 76 7.20 33.06 -29.78
CA ILE A 76 6.31 32.10 -29.10
C ILE A 76 7.00 30.74 -28.99
N LEU A 77 7.54 30.24 -30.11
CA LEU A 77 8.32 29.02 -30.20
C LEU A 77 9.60 29.28 -31.01
N ASP A 78 10.71 29.47 -30.32
CA ASP A 78 12.02 29.69 -30.95
C ASP A 78 12.73 28.36 -31.19
N MET A 79 13.06 28.10 -32.46
CA MET A 79 13.75 26.90 -32.93
C MET A 79 15.24 27.14 -33.22
N ARG A 80 15.72 28.39 -33.07
CA ARG A 80 17.07 28.82 -33.46
C ARG A 80 18.18 28.26 -32.53
N PRO A 81 19.48 28.41 -32.89
CA PRO A 81 20.61 27.68 -32.29
C PRO A 81 20.93 27.92 -30.81
N GLU A 82 20.24 28.82 -30.13
CA GLU A 82 20.48 29.13 -28.71
C GLU A 82 19.39 28.51 -27.82
N ALA A 83 19.58 27.22 -27.50
CA ALA A 83 18.80 26.36 -26.58
C ALA A 83 17.30 26.13 -26.92
N GLY A 84 16.72 26.88 -27.85
CA GLY A 84 15.27 26.88 -28.11
C GLY A 84 14.50 27.48 -26.94
N ARG A 85 13.52 28.35 -27.22
CA ARG A 85 12.74 29.05 -26.19
C ARG A 85 11.25 28.86 -26.41
N LEU A 86 10.53 28.67 -25.30
CA LEU A 86 9.09 28.54 -25.30
C LEU A 86 8.49 29.61 -24.39
N HIS A 87 7.63 30.47 -24.93
CA HIS A 87 6.97 31.50 -24.14
C HIS A 87 5.75 30.95 -23.39
N LEU A 88 6.01 30.31 -22.25
CA LEU A 88 5.00 29.64 -21.42
C LEU A 88 3.83 30.54 -20.98
N GLY A 89 4.08 31.84 -20.78
CA GLY A 89 3.04 32.79 -20.39
C GLY A 89 1.97 33.02 -21.48
N GLN A 90 2.35 32.89 -22.75
CA GLN A 90 1.46 33.02 -23.91
C GLN A 90 1.05 31.66 -24.50
N TRP A 91 1.65 30.56 -24.01
CA TRP A 91 1.39 29.22 -24.52
C TRP A 91 -0.05 28.77 -24.18
N PRO A 92 -0.77 28.11 -25.11
CA PRO A 92 -2.14 27.72 -24.86
C PRO A 92 -2.23 26.66 -23.75
N LYS A 93 -3.28 26.77 -22.95
CA LYS A 93 -3.56 25.87 -21.83
C LYS A 93 -4.79 25.00 -22.10
N MET A 94 -4.81 23.82 -21.50
CA MET A 94 -5.98 22.97 -21.34
C MET A 94 -6.93 23.59 -20.31
N ASN A 95 -8.16 23.07 -20.25
CA ASN A 95 -9.14 23.49 -19.25
C ASN A 95 -8.66 23.26 -17.81
N SER A 96 -7.75 22.29 -17.61
CA SER A 96 -7.07 22.00 -16.34
C SER A 96 -5.95 23.00 -15.98
N GLY A 97 -5.74 24.06 -16.76
CA GLY A 97 -4.66 25.03 -16.57
C GLY A 97 -3.28 24.54 -17.02
N LYS A 98 -3.12 23.25 -17.35
CA LYS A 98 -1.88 22.66 -17.86
C LYS A 98 -1.62 23.13 -19.31
N PRO A 99 -0.37 23.38 -19.72
CA PRO A 99 -0.04 23.79 -21.07
C PRO A 99 -0.32 22.66 -22.06
N LEU A 100 -0.85 23.02 -23.23
CA LEU A 100 -1.15 22.08 -24.29
C LEU A 100 0.14 21.75 -25.05
N LEU A 101 0.66 20.53 -24.87
CA LEU A 101 1.91 20.08 -25.49
C LEU A 101 1.63 19.21 -26.72
N MET A 102 2.11 19.63 -27.88
CA MET A 102 1.99 18.90 -29.14
C MET A 102 2.76 17.58 -29.09
N HIS A 103 3.99 17.58 -28.54
CA HIS A 103 4.80 16.37 -28.50
C HIS A 103 4.19 15.30 -27.58
N ALA A 104 3.52 15.70 -26.50
CA ALA A 104 2.83 14.76 -25.61
C ALA A 104 1.69 14.03 -26.33
N ALA A 105 0.94 14.71 -27.20
CA ALA A 105 -0.08 14.07 -28.03
C ALA A 105 0.54 13.08 -29.04
N SER A 106 1.69 13.40 -29.61
CA SER A 106 2.43 12.46 -30.47
C SER A 106 2.91 11.24 -29.68
N LEU A 107 3.40 11.42 -28.45
CA LEU A 107 3.78 10.31 -27.57
C LEU A 107 2.58 9.42 -27.20
N ALA A 108 1.41 10.01 -26.96
CA ALA A 108 0.20 9.26 -26.64
C ALA A 108 -0.18 8.33 -27.80
N PHE A 109 -0.08 8.83 -29.02
CA PHE A 109 -0.38 8.08 -30.23
C PHE A 109 0.60 6.91 -30.47
N HIS A 110 1.91 7.15 -30.34
CA HIS A 110 2.92 6.14 -30.67
C HIS A 110 3.27 5.17 -29.53
N TYR A 111 3.23 5.65 -28.28
CA TYR A 111 3.73 4.92 -27.11
C TYR A 111 2.69 4.74 -26.00
N GLY A 112 1.50 5.34 -26.14
CA GLY A 112 0.39 5.23 -25.21
C GLY A 112 0.31 6.35 -24.17
N GLU A 113 -0.86 6.43 -23.54
CA GLU A 113 -1.24 7.53 -22.63
C GLU A 113 -0.34 7.62 -21.38
N GLU A 114 0.17 6.49 -20.89
CA GLU A 114 1.08 6.43 -19.74
C GLU A 114 2.36 7.22 -20.01
N VAL A 115 2.99 6.99 -21.18
CA VAL A 115 4.25 7.63 -21.58
C VAL A 115 4.03 9.12 -21.80
N ALA A 116 2.95 9.49 -22.47
CA ALA A 116 2.56 10.87 -22.68
C ALA A 116 2.32 11.62 -21.36
N SER A 117 1.54 11.03 -20.46
CA SER A 117 1.23 11.63 -19.16
C SER A 117 2.48 11.76 -18.28
N ASN A 118 3.39 10.77 -18.31
CA ASN A 118 4.65 10.86 -17.60
C ASN A 118 5.49 12.04 -18.12
N ARG A 119 5.72 12.13 -19.43
CA ARG A 119 6.49 13.25 -20.02
C ARG A 119 5.84 14.59 -19.71
N HIS A 120 4.52 14.70 -19.87
CA HIS A 120 3.78 15.91 -19.57
C HIS A 120 3.94 16.33 -18.10
N SER A 121 3.72 15.40 -17.17
CA SER A 121 3.75 15.68 -15.73
C SER A 121 5.15 16.09 -15.27
N GLN A 122 6.19 15.43 -15.78
CA GLN A 122 7.58 15.81 -15.51
C GLN A 122 7.84 17.25 -15.93
N LEU A 123 7.50 17.61 -17.18
CA LEU A 123 7.71 18.96 -17.69
C LEU A 123 6.89 20.02 -16.92
N TRP A 124 5.66 19.67 -16.53
CA TRP A 124 4.77 20.56 -15.79
C TRP A 124 5.38 20.99 -14.46
N PHE A 125 5.86 20.02 -13.70
CA PHE A 125 6.48 20.28 -12.40
C PHE A 125 7.92 20.80 -12.51
N SER A 126 8.70 20.39 -13.53
CA SER A 126 10.12 20.75 -13.63
C SER A 126 10.40 22.09 -14.30
N CYS A 127 9.62 22.45 -15.31
CA CYS A 127 9.99 23.54 -16.24
C CYS A 127 8.89 24.58 -16.43
N MET A 128 7.63 24.26 -16.10
CA MET A 128 6.49 25.08 -16.48
C MET A 128 5.79 25.78 -15.31
N GLY A 129 6.47 25.84 -14.15
CA GLY A 129 5.94 26.50 -12.96
C GLY A 129 4.64 25.86 -12.48
N GLY A 130 4.54 24.53 -12.55
CA GLY A 130 3.40 23.77 -12.04
C GLY A 130 3.10 24.08 -10.56
N ILE A 131 2.03 23.50 -10.01
CA ILE A 131 1.64 23.72 -8.61
C ILE A 131 2.87 23.45 -7.72
N SER A 132 3.47 24.52 -7.20
CA SER A 132 4.55 24.43 -6.23
C SER A 132 3.89 23.96 -4.94
N ILE A 133 4.13 22.71 -4.55
CA ILE A 133 3.54 22.16 -3.34
C ILE A 133 4.43 22.57 -2.16
N GLY A 134 4.33 23.83 -1.76
CA GLY A 134 5.14 24.40 -0.67
C GLY A 134 4.46 24.33 0.70
N SER A 135 3.16 24.09 0.73
CA SER A 135 2.34 24.10 1.94
C SER A 135 1.39 22.90 2.04
N LEU A 136 0.91 22.64 3.26
CA LEU A 136 -0.10 21.60 3.52
C LEU A 136 -1.43 21.87 2.79
N SER A 137 -1.79 23.14 2.57
CA SER A 137 -3.01 23.50 1.86
C SER A 137 -2.92 23.12 0.38
N GLU A 138 -1.81 23.48 -0.26
CA GLU A 138 -1.54 23.16 -1.67
C GLU A 138 -1.43 21.64 -1.87
N LEU A 139 -0.80 20.92 -0.93
CA LEU A 139 -0.75 19.46 -0.95
C LEU A 139 -2.15 18.84 -0.92
N ASN A 140 -3.01 19.29 -0.01
CA ASN A 140 -4.36 18.78 0.13
C ASN A 140 -5.23 19.09 -1.09
N GLU A 141 -5.11 20.29 -1.66
CA GLU A 141 -5.82 20.66 -2.88
C GLU A 141 -5.37 19.79 -4.07
N PHE A 142 -4.06 19.65 -4.27
CA PHE A 142 -3.50 18.81 -5.31
C PHE A 142 -3.96 17.36 -5.19
N LEU A 143 -3.87 16.77 -3.99
CA LEU A 143 -4.27 15.38 -3.78
C LEU A 143 -5.79 15.19 -3.91
N SER A 144 -6.60 16.17 -3.52
CA SER A 144 -8.05 16.11 -3.71
C SER A 144 -8.40 16.06 -5.21
N GLN A 145 -7.83 16.96 -6.01
CA GLN A 145 -8.02 16.98 -7.46
C GLN A 145 -7.49 15.69 -8.12
N LEU A 146 -6.29 15.24 -7.75
CA LEU A 146 -5.72 13.98 -8.25
C LEU A 146 -6.65 12.79 -8.00
N PHE A 147 -7.24 12.72 -6.80
CA PHE A 147 -8.08 11.61 -6.40
C PHE A 147 -9.42 11.62 -7.12
N GLU A 148 -10.08 12.78 -7.13
CA GLU A 148 -11.41 12.97 -7.70
C GLU A 148 -11.38 12.89 -9.25
N ASP A 149 -10.42 13.55 -9.89
CA ASP A 149 -10.41 13.74 -11.35
C ASP A 149 -9.72 12.60 -12.10
N ILE A 150 -8.80 11.87 -11.45
CA ILE A 150 -7.93 10.90 -12.14
C ILE A 150 -7.94 9.53 -11.48
N LEU A 151 -7.53 9.44 -10.21
CA LEU A 151 -7.37 8.14 -9.53
C LEU A 151 -8.69 7.37 -9.46
N ILE A 152 -9.76 7.98 -8.95
CA ILE A 152 -11.05 7.31 -8.80
C ILE A 152 -11.61 6.88 -10.17
N PRO A 153 -11.67 7.75 -11.20
CA PRO A 153 -12.11 7.35 -12.54
C PRO A 153 -11.31 6.19 -13.13
N GLU A 154 -9.97 6.22 -13.06
CA GLU A 154 -9.12 5.16 -13.62
C GLU A 154 -9.28 3.84 -12.86
N MET A 155 -9.33 3.88 -11.51
CA MET A 155 -9.55 2.70 -10.69
C MET A 155 -10.95 2.10 -10.88
N ARG A 156 -11.96 2.96 -11.11
CA ARG A 156 -13.33 2.56 -11.45
C ARG A 156 -13.35 1.85 -12.80
N ALA A 157 -12.72 2.43 -13.83
CA ALA A 157 -12.62 1.85 -15.16
C ALA A 157 -11.90 0.49 -15.14
N PHE A 158 -10.79 0.38 -14.42
CA PHE A 158 -10.07 -0.87 -14.22
C PHE A 158 -10.97 -1.95 -13.58
N THR A 159 -11.61 -1.62 -12.47
CA THR A 159 -12.45 -2.56 -11.72
C THR A 159 -13.65 -3.02 -12.55
N LEU A 160 -14.31 -2.09 -13.25
CA LEU A 160 -15.40 -2.39 -14.18
C LEU A 160 -14.96 -3.34 -15.30
N HIS A 161 -13.79 -3.09 -15.90
CA HIS A 161 -13.23 -3.96 -16.93
C HIS A 161 -12.99 -5.37 -16.40
N GLN A 162 -12.42 -5.51 -15.19
CA GLN A 162 -12.18 -6.82 -14.58
C GLN A 162 -13.50 -7.56 -14.26
N ILE A 163 -14.51 -6.87 -13.73
CA ILE A 163 -15.83 -7.45 -13.46
C ILE A 163 -16.47 -7.93 -14.77
N ARG A 164 -16.50 -7.09 -15.81
CA ARG A 164 -17.05 -7.47 -17.13
C ARG A 164 -16.32 -8.65 -17.75
N ARG A 165 -14.98 -8.63 -17.72
CA ARG A 165 -14.15 -9.74 -18.22
C ARG A 165 -14.44 -11.04 -17.47
N TRP A 166 -14.59 -10.98 -16.16
CA TRP A 166 -14.96 -12.12 -15.33
C TRP A 166 -16.36 -12.64 -15.68
N MET A 167 -17.38 -11.76 -15.72
CA MET A 167 -18.76 -12.14 -16.06
C MET A 167 -18.84 -12.82 -17.42
N THR A 168 -18.22 -12.24 -18.45
CA THR A 168 -18.20 -12.83 -19.80
C THR A 168 -17.56 -14.20 -19.80
N ARG A 169 -16.47 -14.41 -19.04
CA ARG A 169 -15.80 -15.71 -18.95
C ARG A 169 -16.68 -16.75 -18.26
N GLU A 170 -17.27 -16.43 -17.11
CA GLU A 170 -18.10 -17.38 -16.37
C GLU A 170 -19.44 -17.67 -17.06
N ALA A 171 -20.02 -16.69 -17.76
CA ALA A 171 -21.21 -16.88 -18.57
C ALA A 171 -20.95 -17.83 -19.75
N ARG A 172 -19.82 -17.66 -20.45
CA ARG A 172 -19.41 -18.60 -21.52
C ARG A 172 -19.14 -20.01 -21.02
N ALA A 173 -18.67 -20.15 -19.77
CA ALA A 173 -18.46 -21.44 -19.13
C ALA A 173 -19.75 -22.07 -18.56
N GLY A 174 -20.89 -21.38 -18.63
CA GLY A 174 -22.16 -21.85 -18.06
C GLY A 174 -22.25 -21.77 -16.53
N HIS A 175 -21.26 -21.19 -15.86
CA HIS A 175 -21.19 -21.09 -14.39
C HIS A 175 -21.89 -19.86 -13.82
N LEU A 176 -22.28 -18.91 -14.68
CA LEU A 176 -22.92 -17.66 -14.27
C LEU A 176 -24.09 -17.30 -15.19
N GLN A 177 -25.24 -17.02 -14.58
CA GLN A 177 -26.38 -16.38 -15.23
C GLN A 177 -26.37 -14.89 -14.89
N VAL A 178 -26.18 -14.03 -15.89
CA VAL A 178 -26.16 -12.58 -15.69
C VAL A 178 -27.59 -12.11 -15.45
N THR A 179 -27.87 -11.60 -14.24
CA THR A 179 -29.21 -11.14 -13.87
C THR A 179 -29.36 -9.62 -14.03
N PRO A 180 -30.58 -9.10 -14.26
CA PRO A 180 -30.84 -7.65 -14.27
C PRO A 180 -30.39 -6.95 -12.98
N ARG A 181 -30.47 -7.63 -11.83
CA ARG A 181 -30.02 -7.12 -10.53
C ARG A 181 -28.50 -6.90 -10.49
N MET A 182 -27.73 -7.78 -11.13
CA MET A 182 -26.27 -7.63 -11.25
C MET A 182 -25.92 -6.43 -12.12
N ALA A 183 -26.57 -6.28 -13.28
CA ALA A 183 -26.37 -5.15 -14.17
C ALA A 183 -26.68 -3.81 -13.47
N LYS A 184 -27.82 -3.74 -12.78
CA LYS A 184 -28.23 -2.56 -11.99
C LYS A 184 -27.21 -2.22 -10.89
N THR A 185 -26.68 -3.23 -10.18
CA THR A 185 -25.67 -3.01 -9.13
C THR A 185 -24.38 -2.40 -9.70
N ILE A 186 -23.95 -2.85 -10.89
CA ILE A 186 -22.78 -2.29 -11.57
C ILE A 186 -23.05 -0.84 -12.01
N GLU A 187 -24.24 -0.57 -12.54
CA GLU A 187 -24.63 0.77 -12.99
C GLU A 187 -24.69 1.77 -11.82
N GLU A 188 -25.35 1.41 -10.73
CA GLU A 188 -25.41 2.23 -9.50
C GLU A 188 -24.02 2.50 -8.94
N TRP A 189 -23.15 1.48 -8.90
CA TRP A 189 -21.77 1.64 -8.47
C TRP A 189 -20.97 2.55 -9.42
N GLN A 190 -21.16 2.40 -10.74
CA GLN A 190 -20.47 3.18 -11.76
C GLN A 190 -20.88 4.66 -11.74
N GLN A 191 -22.14 4.96 -11.38
CA GLN A 191 -22.66 6.34 -11.30
C GLN A 191 -22.39 7.00 -9.94
N SER A 192 -21.98 6.22 -8.92
CA SER A 192 -21.68 6.74 -7.60
C SER A 192 -20.53 7.77 -7.61
N ILE A 193 -20.67 8.80 -6.78
CA ILE A 193 -19.61 9.78 -6.51
C ILE A 193 -18.49 9.13 -5.69
N ALA A 194 -18.86 8.20 -4.80
CA ALA A 194 -17.94 7.50 -3.90
C ALA A 194 -18.00 5.97 -4.11
N PRO A 195 -17.56 5.46 -5.28
CA PRO A 195 -17.70 4.04 -5.63
C PRO A 195 -16.91 3.10 -4.70
N PHE A 196 -15.90 3.62 -4.00
CA PHE A 196 -15.00 2.85 -3.15
C PHE A 196 -15.36 2.87 -1.66
N LYS A 197 -16.62 3.21 -1.33
CA LYS A 197 -17.16 3.00 0.03
C LYS A 197 -17.43 1.54 0.35
N GLN A 198 -17.37 1.21 1.63
CA GLN A 198 -17.64 -0.16 2.12
C GLN A 198 -19.04 -0.65 1.71
N GLU A 199 -20.06 0.22 1.77
CA GLU A 199 -21.43 -0.14 1.37
C GLU A 199 -21.53 -0.66 -0.07
N HIS A 200 -20.70 -0.14 -0.97
CA HIS A 200 -20.66 -0.57 -2.36
C HIS A 200 -19.90 -1.89 -2.51
N LEU A 201 -18.84 -2.11 -1.73
CA LEU A 201 -18.15 -3.40 -1.69
C LEU A 201 -19.10 -4.50 -1.26
N ASP A 202 -19.86 -4.29 -0.19
CA ASP A 202 -20.80 -5.27 0.35
C ASP A 202 -21.89 -5.63 -0.67
N ARG A 203 -22.38 -4.63 -1.43
CA ARG A 203 -23.32 -4.85 -2.54
C ARG A 203 -22.68 -5.65 -3.68
N LEU A 204 -21.46 -5.33 -4.10
CA LEU A 204 -20.76 -6.06 -5.16
C LEU A 204 -20.45 -7.51 -4.75
N VAL A 205 -20.03 -7.73 -3.51
CA VAL A 205 -19.72 -9.06 -2.96
C VAL A 205 -20.98 -9.90 -2.77
N SER A 206 -22.05 -9.34 -2.18
CA SER A 206 -23.34 -10.04 -2.00
C SER A 206 -23.99 -10.44 -3.34
N ARG A 207 -23.73 -9.68 -4.41
CA ARG A 207 -24.14 -10.01 -5.78
C ARG A 207 -23.14 -10.91 -6.52
N LYS A 208 -22.12 -11.42 -5.84
CA LYS A 208 -21.08 -12.30 -6.40
C LYS A 208 -20.32 -11.67 -7.57
N LEU A 209 -20.27 -10.34 -7.66
CA LEU A 209 -19.57 -9.59 -8.71
C LEU A 209 -18.07 -9.42 -8.42
N LEU A 210 -17.72 -9.44 -7.14
CA LEU A 210 -16.34 -9.42 -6.65
C LEU A 210 -16.10 -10.57 -5.67
N LEU A 211 -14.83 -10.99 -5.58
CA LEU A 211 -14.34 -12.01 -4.64
C LEU A 211 -15.02 -13.39 -4.75
N TYR A 212 -15.89 -13.65 -5.72
CA TYR A 212 -16.54 -14.95 -5.83
C TYR A 212 -15.69 -15.96 -6.61
N ASN A 213 -15.47 -17.13 -6.01
CA ASN A 213 -14.84 -18.27 -6.68
C ASN A 213 -15.91 -19.26 -7.14
N THR A 214 -16.25 -19.24 -8.43
CA THR A 214 -17.23 -20.15 -9.06
C THR A 214 -16.85 -21.61 -8.88
N ALA A 215 -15.57 -21.96 -9.02
CA ALA A 215 -15.08 -23.34 -8.90
C ALA A 215 -15.23 -23.94 -7.49
N GLN A 216 -15.21 -23.09 -6.46
CA GLN A 216 -15.33 -23.54 -5.06
C GLN A 216 -16.68 -23.18 -4.43
N GLY A 217 -17.52 -22.41 -5.12
CA GLY A 217 -18.77 -21.87 -4.58
C GLY A 217 -18.60 -20.95 -3.37
N LYS A 218 -17.40 -20.39 -3.15
CA LYS A 218 -17.05 -19.62 -1.94
C LYS A 218 -16.59 -18.20 -2.28
N THR A 219 -16.93 -17.26 -1.40
CA THR A 219 -16.41 -15.89 -1.42
C THR A 219 -14.98 -15.90 -0.84
N ARG A 220 -14.07 -15.23 -1.54
CA ARG A 220 -12.70 -15.01 -1.09
C ARG A 220 -12.69 -13.94 0.00
N PRO A 221 -11.84 -14.09 1.02
CA PRO A 221 -11.72 -13.09 2.07
C PRO A 221 -11.21 -11.76 1.51
N THR A 222 -11.63 -10.67 2.14
CA THR A 222 -10.99 -9.35 2.01
C THR A 222 -9.76 -9.28 2.91
N ARG A 223 -8.87 -8.34 2.61
CA ARG A 223 -7.68 -8.05 3.40
C ARG A 223 -7.84 -6.69 4.08
N SER A 224 -7.84 -6.66 5.42
CA SER A 224 -7.81 -5.38 6.15
C SER A 224 -6.39 -4.82 6.22
N ILE A 225 -6.24 -3.52 5.98
CA ILE A 225 -4.99 -2.77 6.06
C ILE A 225 -5.27 -1.42 6.74
N VAL A 226 -4.41 -0.99 7.67
CA VAL A 226 -4.51 0.35 8.26
C VAL A 226 -4.20 1.40 7.19
N ARG A 227 -5.05 2.43 7.08
CA ARG A 227 -4.97 3.46 6.03
C ARG A 227 -3.64 4.21 6.05
N ALA A 228 -3.09 4.50 7.22
CA ALA A 228 -1.77 5.09 7.38
C ALA A 228 -0.64 4.19 6.83
N ASP A 229 -0.68 2.89 7.11
CA ASP A 229 0.30 1.92 6.59
C ASP A 229 0.18 1.83 5.06
N PHE A 230 -1.04 1.72 4.53
CA PHE A 230 -1.30 1.72 3.09
C PHE A 230 -0.77 2.98 2.41
N SER A 231 -0.99 4.15 3.00
CA SER A 231 -0.55 5.44 2.45
C SER A 231 0.98 5.57 2.45
N SER A 232 1.64 5.06 3.50
CA SER A 232 3.11 4.99 3.56
C SER A 232 3.69 4.05 2.51
N GLU A 233 3.09 2.86 2.33
CA GLU A 233 3.50 1.91 1.30
C GLU A 233 3.27 2.46 -0.11
N LEU A 234 2.13 3.11 -0.35
CA LEU A 234 1.80 3.75 -1.62
C LEU A 234 2.82 4.85 -1.94
N TYR A 235 3.12 5.75 -1.00
CA TYR A 235 4.13 6.79 -1.19
C TYR A 235 5.49 6.19 -1.59
N LYS A 236 5.95 5.17 -0.85
CA LYS A 236 7.23 4.50 -1.13
C LYS A 236 7.24 3.85 -2.52
N ALA A 237 6.14 3.19 -2.90
CA ALA A 237 6.02 2.54 -4.20
C ALA A 237 6.02 3.55 -5.36
N ILE A 238 5.35 4.69 -5.21
CA ILE A 238 5.30 5.74 -6.24
C ILE A 238 6.64 6.47 -6.35
N LYS A 239 7.32 6.72 -5.24
CA LYS A 239 8.67 7.32 -5.25
C LYS A 239 9.73 6.38 -5.83
N SER A 240 9.50 5.06 -5.78
CA SER A 240 10.44 4.06 -6.30
C SER A 240 10.65 4.21 -7.81
N LYS A 241 11.90 4.02 -8.25
CA LYS A 241 12.23 3.90 -9.67
C LYS A 241 11.73 2.58 -10.27
N ASP A 242 11.50 1.56 -9.43
CA ASP A 242 11.03 0.25 -9.89
C ASP A 242 9.57 0.31 -10.34
N ILE A 243 9.34 0.02 -11.62
CA ILE A 243 8.01 -0.05 -12.25
C ILE A 243 7.17 -1.15 -11.61
N ARG A 244 7.78 -2.23 -11.12
CA ARG A 244 7.07 -3.35 -10.50
C ARG A 244 6.38 -2.94 -9.20
N GLU A 245 6.99 -2.03 -8.42
CA GLU A 245 6.36 -1.51 -7.21
C GLU A 245 5.11 -0.68 -7.53
N ARG A 246 5.15 0.12 -8.60
CA ARG A 246 4.00 0.91 -9.07
C ARG A 246 2.87 0.04 -9.63
N ALA A 247 3.21 -1.02 -10.34
CA ALA A 247 2.25 -1.97 -10.91
C ALA A 247 1.39 -2.71 -9.86
N ARG A 248 1.79 -2.66 -8.58
CA ARG A 248 1.00 -3.18 -7.46
C ARG A 248 -0.25 -2.34 -7.19
N TYR A 249 -0.22 -1.05 -7.48
CA TYR A 249 -1.29 -0.10 -7.11
C TYR A 249 -2.07 0.40 -8.31
N ALA A 250 -1.49 0.34 -9.50
CA ALA A 250 -2.05 0.92 -10.70
C ALA A 250 -2.07 -0.07 -11.86
N SER A 251 -3.04 0.12 -12.76
CA SER A 251 -3.05 -0.59 -14.03
C SER A 251 -1.95 -0.05 -14.96
N ILE A 252 -1.56 -0.83 -15.97
CA ILE A 252 -0.51 -0.42 -16.93
C ILE A 252 -0.88 0.83 -17.74
N HIS A 253 -2.17 1.15 -17.85
CA HIS A 253 -2.65 2.33 -18.58
C HIS A 253 -3.00 3.49 -17.66
N ALA A 254 -2.72 3.38 -16.37
CA ALA A 254 -3.06 4.42 -15.39
C ALA A 254 -2.08 5.59 -15.50
N THR A 255 -2.60 6.81 -15.44
CA THR A 255 -1.80 8.03 -15.56
C THR A 255 -1.54 8.70 -14.20
N TRP A 256 -2.40 8.48 -13.20
CA TRP A 256 -2.24 9.05 -11.86
C TRP A 256 -0.90 8.72 -11.17
N PRO A 257 -0.26 7.53 -11.35
CA PRO A 257 1.00 7.23 -10.66
C PRO A 257 2.13 8.13 -11.13
N SER A 258 2.19 8.41 -12.44
CA SER A 258 3.20 9.25 -13.05
C SER A 258 3.05 10.71 -12.62
N LEU A 259 1.80 11.18 -12.53
CA LEU A 259 1.49 12.52 -12.05
C LEU A 259 1.86 12.71 -10.58
N LEU A 260 1.51 11.75 -9.72
CA LEU A 260 1.87 11.77 -8.30
C LEU A 260 3.39 11.65 -8.10
N GLN A 261 4.06 10.80 -8.89
CA GLN A 261 5.52 10.67 -8.84
C GLN A 261 6.21 11.98 -9.20
N ALA A 262 5.79 12.63 -10.28
CA ALA A 262 6.35 13.92 -10.68
C ALA A 262 6.16 14.97 -9.57
N ALA A 263 4.96 15.05 -8.98
CA ALA A 263 4.70 15.95 -7.86
C ALA A 263 5.64 15.69 -6.67
N ILE A 264 5.82 14.42 -6.28
CA ILE A 264 6.72 14.03 -5.17
C ILE A 264 8.18 14.38 -5.46
N ILE A 265 8.66 14.17 -6.70
CA ILE A 265 10.06 14.38 -7.07
C ILE A 265 10.42 15.87 -7.08
N HIS A 266 9.51 16.71 -7.57
CA HIS A 266 9.74 18.15 -7.75
C HIS A 266 9.30 19.00 -6.54
N THR A 267 8.77 18.37 -5.49
CA THR A 267 8.49 19.05 -4.22
C THR A 267 9.73 19.07 -3.34
N ASP A 268 10.07 20.24 -2.78
CA ASP A 268 11.20 20.36 -1.86
C ASP A 268 10.94 19.58 -0.56
N ALA A 269 11.81 18.62 -0.24
CA ALA A 269 11.74 17.81 0.95
C ALA A 269 11.84 18.61 2.26
N THR A 270 12.36 19.84 2.23
CA THR A 270 12.37 20.73 3.40
C THR A 270 10.97 21.27 3.72
N SER A 271 10.14 21.45 2.70
CA SER A 271 8.76 21.94 2.82
C SER A 271 7.79 20.82 3.18
N ILE A 272 7.85 19.70 2.46
CA ILE A 272 6.96 18.55 2.62
C ILE A 272 7.79 17.26 2.67
N ASP A 273 7.90 16.69 3.87
CA ASP A 273 8.60 15.43 4.09
C ASP A 273 7.75 14.21 3.70
N ALA A 274 8.39 13.03 3.70
CA ALA A 274 7.76 11.77 3.34
C ALA A 274 6.56 11.40 4.25
N ALA A 275 6.63 11.74 5.54
CA ALA A 275 5.54 11.48 6.47
C ALA A 275 4.33 12.38 6.16
N THR A 276 4.58 13.64 5.81
CA THR A 276 3.57 14.61 5.42
C THR A 276 2.86 14.18 4.13
N TRP A 277 3.60 13.66 3.14
CA TRP A 277 3.00 13.06 1.94
C TRP A 277 2.10 11.86 2.27
N ALA A 278 2.54 10.94 3.13
CA ALA A 278 1.74 9.79 3.52
C ALA A 278 0.44 10.20 4.23
N VAL A 279 0.49 11.20 5.12
CA VAL A 279 -0.72 11.71 5.79
C VAL A 279 -1.63 12.48 4.82
N GLY A 280 -1.06 13.24 3.87
CA GLY A 280 -1.85 13.89 2.81
C GLY A 280 -2.61 12.86 1.98
N ILE A 281 -1.95 11.77 1.57
CA ILE A 281 -2.56 10.66 0.83
C ILE A 281 -3.69 10.01 1.64
N GLU A 282 -3.45 9.75 2.93
CA GLU A 282 -4.46 9.22 3.84
C GLU A 282 -5.68 10.16 3.95
N THR A 283 -5.44 11.46 4.10
CA THR A 283 -6.48 12.48 4.22
C THR A 283 -7.31 12.58 2.94
N ALA A 284 -6.66 12.51 1.78
CA ALA A 284 -7.32 12.49 0.48
C ALA A 284 -8.21 11.23 0.31
N MET A 285 -7.77 10.05 0.77
CA MET A 285 -8.61 8.85 0.79
C MET A 285 -9.87 9.03 1.63
N VAL A 286 -9.75 9.61 2.83
CA VAL A 286 -10.90 9.86 3.71
C VAL A 286 -11.86 10.86 3.07
N ARG A 287 -11.35 11.97 2.54
CA ARG A 287 -12.15 13.01 1.86
C ARG A 287 -12.89 12.44 0.65
N ALA A 288 -12.21 11.62 -0.14
CA ALA A 288 -12.77 10.97 -1.32
C ALA A 288 -13.61 9.72 -0.98
N GLN A 289 -13.80 9.41 0.32
CA GLN A 289 -14.63 8.32 0.83
C GLN A 289 -14.19 6.94 0.29
N ILE A 290 -12.88 6.71 0.31
CA ILE A 290 -12.24 5.45 -0.08
C ILE A 290 -12.05 4.58 1.17
N ASP A 291 -12.89 3.55 1.27
CA ASP A 291 -12.83 2.51 2.30
C ASP A 291 -12.21 1.21 1.77
N TRP A 292 -12.16 1.01 0.45
CA TRP A 292 -11.53 -0.16 -0.13
C TRP A 292 -10.93 0.11 -1.51
N LEU A 293 -9.92 -0.68 -1.88
CA LEU A 293 -9.31 -0.65 -3.20
C LEU A 293 -9.01 -2.06 -3.70
N PRO A 294 -8.92 -2.28 -5.03
CA PRO A 294 -8.42 -3.53 -5.58
C PRO A 294 -7.08 -3.92 -4.94
N GLY A 295 -6.92 -5.21 -4.62
CA GLY A 295 -5.76 -5.76 -3.96
C GLY A 295 -4.62 -6.10 -4.91
N GLN A 296 -3.70 -6.94 -4.43
CA GLN A 296 -2.46 -7.27 -5.14
C GLN A 296 -2.30 -8.78 -5.27
N TYR A 297 -1.98 -9.26 -6.48
CA TYR A 297 -1.62 -10.66 -6.70
C TYR A 297 -0.41 -10.76 -7.63
N ARG A 298 0.64 -11.47 -7.20
CA ARG A 298 1.91 -11.59 -7.92
C ARG A 298 2.48 -10.23 -8.38
N GLN A 299 2.49 -9.27 -7.46
CA GLN A 299 2.96 -7.89 -7.69
C GLN A 299 2.19 -7.11 -8.77
N ARG A 300 0.92 -7.46 -9.00
CA ARG A 300 0.04 -6.73 -9.92
C ARG A 300 -1.30 -6.42 -9.28
N LEU A 301 -1.86 -5.28 -9.63
CA LEU A 301 -3.21 -4.87 -9.25
C LEU A 301 -4.24 -5.92 -9.70
N THR A 302 -5.18 -6.28 -8.82
CA THR A 302 -6.23 -7.26 -9.11
C THR A 302 -7.50 -7.00 -8.31
N VAL A 303 -8.64 -7.50 -8.81
CA VAL A 303 -9.91 -7.55 -8.06
C VAL A 303 -10.18 -8.92 -7.44
N ARG A 304 -9.23 -9.86 -7.57
CA ARG A 304 -9.31 -11.21 -6.96
C ARG A 304 -9.20 -11.19 -5.43
N GLU A 305 -8.63 -10.11 -4.93
CA GLU A 305 -8.47 -9.74 -3.53
C GLU A 305 -8.79 -8.24 -3.47
N VAL A 306 -9.30 -7.78 -2.34
CA VAL A 306 -9.63 -6.38 -2.10
C VAL A 306 -9.03 -6.00 -0.76
N ASN A 307 -8.40 -4.82 -0.72
CA ASN A 307 -7.89 -4.23 0.49
C ASN A 307 -8.97 -3.34 1.10
N THR A 308 -9.44 -3.67 2.30
CA THR A 308 -10.32 -2.83 3.11
C THR A 308 -9.46 -1.94 4.01
N LEU A 309 -9.61 -0.63 3.87
CA LEU A 309 -8.85 0.38 4.59
C LEU A 309 -9.53 0.69 5.92
N ILE A 310 -8.83 0.41 7.02
CA ILE A 310 -9.28 0.62 8.39
C ILE A 310 -8.41 1.67 9.10
N GLY A 311 -8.78 2.04 10.32
CA GLY A 311 -8.05 3.05 11.10
C GLY A 311 -8.57 4.47 10.88
N LYS A 312 -8.28 5.35 11.84
CA LYS A 312 -8.69 6.75 11.81
C LYS A 312 -7.54 7.58 11.24
N PRO A 313 -7.82 8.66 10.48
CA PRO A 313 -6.76 9.48 9.90
C PRO A 313 -5.79 9.98 10.98
N ILE A 314 -4.49 9.82 10.72
CA ILE A 314 -3.46 10.36 11.61
C ILE A 314 -3.51 11.89 11.53
N CYS A 315 -3.80 12.54 12.65
CA CYS A 315 -3.67 13.99 12.72
C CYS A 315 -2.17 14.34 12.69
N ILE A 316 -1.75 15.15 11.72
CA ILE A 316 -0.36 15.61 11.60
C ILE A 316 0.07 16.26 12.92
N LYS A 317 1.26 15.92 13.41
CA LYS A 317 1.93 16.69 14.46
C LYS A 317 2.11 18.12 13.94
N ILE A 318 1.28 19.05 14.42
CA ILE A 318 1.32 20.45 13.99
C ILE A 318 2.75 20.96 14.22
N LYS A 319 3.49 21.26 13.15
CA LYS A 319 4.78 21.94 13.21
C LYS A 319 4.56 23.42 13.56
N SER A 320 3.97 23.67 14.73
CA SER A 320 3.89 25.01 15.33
C SER A 320 5.25 25.37 15.93
N LYS A 321 5.74 26.59 15.66
CA LYS A 321 6.96 27.14 16.27
C LYS A 321 6.83 27.33 17.80
N SER A 322 5.63 27.26 18.36
CA SER A 322 5.39 27.39 19.81
C SER A 322 5.10 26.03 20.45
N GLY A 323 5.93 25.62 21.40
CA GLY A 323 5.83 24.33 22.11
C GLY A 323 4.53 24.16 22.91
N MET A 324 4.01 25.24 23.52
CA MET A 324 2.78 25.18 24.32
C MET A 324 1.50 24.92 23.49
N LYS A 325 1.32 25.60 22.36
CA LYS A 325 0.14 25.36 21.50
C LYS A 325 0.17 23.97 20.85
N ARG A 326 1.38 23.47 20.56
CA ARG A 326 1.60 22.10 20.08
C ARG A 326 1.18 21.09 21.14
N GLN A 327 1.67 21.24 22.37
CA GLN A 327 1.38 20.31 23.46
C GLN A 327 -0.12 20.31 23.79
N ALA A 328 -0.77 21.47 23.85
CA ALA A 328 -2.21 21.55 24.07
C ALA A 328 -3.04 20.88 22.95
N ALA A 329 -2.63 20.99 21.68
CA ALA A 329 -3.31 20.32 20.57
C ALA A 329 -3.11 18.79 20.59
N GLU A 330 -1.88 18.34 20.87
CA GLU A 330 -1.56 16.92 21.05
C GLU A 330 -2.34 16.32 22.23
N ASP A 331 -2.44 17.05 23.35
CA ASP A 331 -3.19 16.65 24.55
C ASP A 331 -4.70 16.59 24.31
N LEU A 332 -5.28 17.54 23.57
CA LEU A 332 -6.71 17.52 23.21
C LEU A 332 -7.05 16.31 22.34
N LEU A 333 -6.23 16.00 21.34
CA LEU A 333 -6.41 14.81 20.49
C LEU A 333 -6.26 13.51 21.30
N TYR A 334 -5.32 13.48 22.24
CA TYR A 334 -5.15 12.37 23.16
C TYR A 334 -6.39 12.17 24.04
N ILE A 335 -6.94 13.26 24.58
CA ILE A 335 -8.18 13.25 25.37
C ILE A 335 -9.37 12.77 24.53
N GLU A 336 -9.51 13.25 23.29
CA GLU A 336 -10.60 12.89 22.40
C GLU A 336 -10.56 11.40 22.01
N ARG A 337 -9.37 10.88 21.68
CA ARG A 337 -9.17 9.43 21.50
C ARG A 337 -9.58 8.67 22.76
N ARG A 338 -9.14 9.12 23.93
CA ARG A 338 -9.44 8.46 25.21
C ARG A 338 -10.91 8.49 25.62
N LYS A 339 -11.68 9.49 25.19
CA LYS A 339 -13.13 9.53 25.39
C LYS A 339 -13.84 8.39 24.65
N MET A 340 -13.41 8.09 23.42
CA MET A 340 -13.99 7.00 22.61
C MET A 340 -13.59 5.61 23.10
N LEU A 341 -12.47 5.48 23.82
CA LEU A 341 -11.98 4.22 24.37
C LEU A 341 -12.80 3.69 25.54
N LYS A 342 -13.66 4.52 26.16
CA LYS A 342 -14.41 4.14 27.36
C LYS A 342 -15.43 3.03 27.14
N SER A 343 -15.88 2.85 25.90
CA SER A 343 -16.82 1.80 25.49
C SER A 343 -16.15 0.72 24.66
N GLN A 344 -14.83 0.52 24.78
CA GLN A 344 -14.11 -0.51 24.03
C GLN A 344 -13.50 -1.58 24.95
N ARG A 345 -13.41 -2.81 24.45
CA ARG A 345 -12.79 -3.94 25.15
C ARG A 345 -12.04 -4.85 24.19
N ILE A 346 -11.05 -5.55 24.73
CA ILE A 346 -10.32 -6.63 24.06
C ILE A 346 -11.15 -7.90 24.11
N THR A 347 -11.33 -8.55 22.96
CA THR A 347 -12.01 -9.83 22.80
C THR A 347 -11.09 -10.81 22.08
N PHE A 348 -11.18 -12.09 22.43
CA PHE A 348 -10.49 -13.18 21.72
C PHE A 348 -11.50 -14.13 21.05
N GLY A 349 -12.76 -13.72 20.94
CA GLY A 349 -13.88 -14.56 20.48
C GLY A 349 -14.26 -15.69 21.45
N THR A 350 -13.49 -15.86 22.53
CA THR A 350 -13.68 -16.88 23.57
C THR A 350 -13.36 -16.28 24.94
N SER A 351 -13.95 -16.83 26.00
CA SER A 351 -13.74 -16.34 27.37
C SER A 351 -12.32 -16.67 27.86
N VAL A 352 -11.72 -15.73 28.60
CA VAL A 352 -10.44 -15.92 29.31
C VAL A 352 -10.73 -16.21 30.80
N PRO A 353 -10.19 -17.28 31.42
CA PRO A 353 -9.21 -18.25 30.88
C PRO A 353 -9.78 -19.16 29.79
N PHE A 354 -8.93 -19.53 28.84
CA PHE A 354 -9.33 -20.33 27.69
C PHE A 354 -9.54 -21.79 28.10
N ARG A 355 -10.76 -22.30 27.92
CA ARG A 355 -11.09 -23.72 28.13
C ARG A 355 -11.04 -24.55 26.84
N GLN A 356 -10.95 -23.88 25.71
CA GLN A 356 -10.87 -24.46 24.37
C GLN A 356 -9.85 -23.68 23.55
N LEU A 357 -9.24 -24.35 22.57
CA LEU A 357 -8.29 -23.70 21.69
C LEU A 357 -9.00 -22.65 20.82
N PRO A 358 -8.59 -21.36 20.84
CA PRO A 358 -9.22 -20.33 20.03
C PRO A 358 -9.13 -20.62 18.53
N ASP A 359 -10.15 -20.22 17.77
CA ASP A 359 -10.31 -20.59 16.36
C ASP A 359 -9.13 -20.18 15.48
N ILE A 360 -8.55 -18.99 15.68
CA ILE A 360 -7.38 -18.51 14.92
C ILE A 360 -6.15 -19.42 15.14
N VAL A 361 -5.97 -19.93 16.34
CA VAL A 361 -4.83 -20.80 16.70
C VAL A 361 -5.05 -22.19 16.12
N LYS A 362 -6.27 -22.72 16.27
CA LYS A 362 -6.68 -24.00 15.68
C LYS A 362 -6.52 -23.99 14.16
N ALA A 363 -7.06 -22.97 13.49
CA ALA A 363 -6.92 -22.78 12.05
C ALA A 363 -5.45 -22.66 11.62
N GLY A 364 -4.60 -21.98 12.41
CA GLY A 364 -3.17 -21.90 12.17
C GLY A 364 -2.47 -23.27 12.21
N PHE A 365 -2.79 -24.12 13.18
CA PHE A 365 -2.26 -25.49 13.23
C PHE A 365 -2.78 -26.36 12.08
N ASP A 366 -4.06 -26.25 11.73
CA ASP A 366 -4.64 -27.00 10.60
C ASP A 366 -4.03 -26.56 9.26
N GLU A 367 -3.74 -25.27 9.09
CA GLU A 367 -3.07 -24.75 7.90
C GLU A 367 -1.60 -25.23 7.81
N LEU A 368 -0.88 -25.24 8.94
CA LEU A 368 0.47 -25.79 9.01
C LEU A 368 0.49 -27.30 8.70
N ASP A 369 -0.48 -28.07 9.21
CA ASP A 369 -0.66 -29.48 8.85
C ASP A 369 -0.81 -29.65 7.34
N ASN A 370 -1.68 -28.86 6.72
CA ASN A 370 -1.92 -28.90 5.27
C ASN A 370 -0.66 -28.53 4.47
N ILE A 371 0.09 -27.50 4.88
CA ILE A 371 1.32 -27.05 4.19
C ILE A 371 2.39 -28.16 4.18
N PHE A 372 2.56 -28.87 5.30
CA PHE A 372 3.64 -29.85 5.45
C PHE A 372 3.25 -31.29 5.13
N ARG A 373 1.96 -31.55 4.84
CA ARG A 373 1.37 -32.88 4.59
C ARG A 373 2.15 -33.73 3.58
N SER A 374 2.69 -33.13 2.53
CA SER A 374 3.26 -33.89 1.40
C SER A 374 4.79 -34.06 1.42
N ARG A 375 5.56 -33.31 2.22
CA ARG A 375 7.04 -33.30 2.09
C ARG A 375 7.87 -33.14 3.38
N GLU A 376 7.29 -32.76 4.53
CA GLU A 376 8.08 -32.49 5.74
C GLU A 376 7.42 -33.09 7.01
N GLN A 377 7.33 -34.43 7.08
CA GLN A 377 6.64 -35.13 8.19
C GLN A 377 7.17 -34.73 9.58
N ALA A 378 8.49 -34.59 9.76
CA ALA A 378 9.06 -34.23 11.06
C ALA A 378 8.61 -32.85 11.57
N ILE A 379 8.36 -31.90 10.65
CA ILE A 379 7.85 -30.56 10.99
C ILE A 379 6.37 -30.62 11.34
N ARG A 380 5.62 -31.44 10.61
CA ARG A 380 4.22 -31.72 10.87
C ARG A 380 4.02 -32.34 12.26
N GLU A 381 4.80 -33.36 12.61
CA GLU A 381 4.79 -33.98 13.93
C GLU A 381 5.15 -32.97 15.04
N HIS A 382 6.08 -32.04 14.78
CA HIS A 382 6.44 -31.01 15.75
C HIS A 382 5.28 -30.06 16.06
N TYR A 383 4.52 -29.65 15.03
CA TYR A 383 3.33 -28.82 15.23
C TYR A 383 2.17 -29.60 15.86
N ALA A 384 2.00 -30.89 15.52
CA ALA A 384 1.02 -31.76 16.16
C ALA A 384 1.32 -31.92 17.66
N LEU A 385 2.57 -32.18 18.02
CA LEU A 385 3.07 -32.24 19.39
C LEU A 385 2.82 -30.93 20.14
N ALA A 386 3.10 -29.79 19.50
CA ALA A 386 2.83 -28.48 20.10
C ALA A 386 1.33 -28.28 20.38
N ARG A 387 0.45 -28.63 19.43
CA ARG A 387 -1.01 -28.53 19.59
C ARG A 387 -1.51 -29.42 20.73
N MET A 388 -1.10 -30.69 20.76
CA MET A 388 -1.49 -31.63 21.81
C MET A 388 -1.03 -31.15 23.20
N THR A 389 0.20 -30.63 23.28
CA THR A 389 0.75 -30.11 24.55
C THR A 389 -0.01 -28.88 25.02
N LEU A 390 -0.40 -28.00 24.09
CA LEU A 390 -1.21 -26.81 24.36
C LEU A 390 -2.63 -27.18 24.82
N GLU A 391 -3.31 -28.08 24.12
CA GLU A 391 -4.67 -28.55 24.45
C GLU A 391 -4.74 -29.24 25.82
N ARG A 392 -3.72 -30.03 26.18
CA ARG A 392 -3.62 -30.70 27.50
C ARG A 392 -3.48 -29.72 28.67
N ARG A 393 -3.02 -28.49 28.41
CA ARG A 393 -2.67 -27.50 29.45
C ARG A 393 -3.54 -26.26 29.42
N LEU A 394 -4.72 -26.31 28.81
CA LEU A 394 -5.63 -25.16 28.71
C LEU A 394 -6.05 -24.59 30.09
N ASP A 395 -6.10 -25.44 31.12
CA ASP A 395 -6.41 -25.02 32.49
C ASP A 395 -5.24 -24.28 33.20
N ASP A 396 -4.04 -24.28 32.63
CA ASP A 396 -2.87 -23.55 33.19
C ASP A 396 -2.97 -22.05 32.84
N PRO A 397 -2.93 -21.14 33.83
CA PRO A 397 -2.92 -19.69 33.59
C PRO A 397 -1.82 -19.23 32.62
N LEU A 398 -0.66 -19.90 32.62
CA LEU A 398 0.43 -19.57 31.70
C LEU A 398 0.10 -19.91 30.24
N THR A 399 -0.68 -20.97 30.02
CA THR A 399 -1.21 -21.28 28.69
C THR A 399 -2.17 -20.20 28.23
N SER A 400 -3.02 -19.70 29.14
CA SER A 400 -3.92 -18.58 28.83
C SER A 400 -3.15 -17.31 28.49
N LEU A 401 -2.11 -16.96 29.25
CA LEU A 401 -1.23 -15.84 28.92
C LEU A 401 -0.57 -16.02 27.54
N LEU A 402 -0.02 -17.21 27.25
CA LEU A 402 0.58 -17.52 25.96
C LEU A 402 -0.39 -17.27 24.81
N LEU A 403 -1.63 -17.74 24.94
CA LEU A 403 -2.68 -17.56 23.94
C LEU A 403 -3.06 -16.07 23.79
N MET A 404 -3.22 -15.34 24.89
CA MET A 404 -3.48 -13.88 24.85
C MET A 404 -2.40 -13.14 24.07
N LEU A 405 -1.12 -13.39 24.35
CA LEU A 405 0.00 -12.74 23.68
C LEU A 405 0.11 -13.15 22.21
N ALA A 406 -0.01 -14.45 21.92
CA ALA A 406 0.09 -14.97 20.56
C ALA A 406 -1.02 -14.41 19.67
N MET A 407 -2.27 -14.40 20.17
CA MET A 407 -3.42 -13.85 19.44
C MET A 407 -3.33 -12.34 19.28
N THR A 408 -2.81 -11.61 20.28
CA THR A 408 -2.63 -10.15 20.16
C THR A 408 -1.65 -9.77 19.05
N LEU A 409 -0.55 -10.50 18.91
CA LEU A 409 0.38 -10.24 17.80
C LEU A 409 -0.18 -10.78 16.48
N GLY A 410 -0.95 -11.86 16.53
CA GLY A 410 -1.62 -12.48 15.39
C GLY A 410 -2.78 -11.68 14.80
N SER A 411 -3.47 -10.87 15.60
CA SER A 411 -4.61 -10.04 15.16
C SER A 411 -4.19 -8.80 14.39
N SER A 412 -2.90 -8.45 14.45
CA SER A 412 -2.34 -7.27 13.79
C SER A 412 -2.37 -7.42 12.26
N THR A 413 -2.80 -6.38 11.53
CA THR A 413 -2.74 -6.34 10.06
C THR A 413 -1.31 -6.41 9.50
N GLU A 414 -0.34 -5.99 10.31
CA GLU A 414 1.10 -6.06 10.04
C GLU A 414 1.80 -7.01 11.01
N THR A 415 2.77 -7.79 10.56
CA THR A 415 3.46 -8.75 11.44
C THR A 415 4.42 -8.03 12.39
N PRO A 416 4.19 -8.07 13.71
CA PRO A 416 5.07 -7.40 14.67
C PRO A 416 6.45 -8.07 14.69
N CYS A 417 7.51 -7.27 14.66
CA CYS A 417 8.88 -7.73 14.84
C CYS A 417 9.62 -6.85 15.84
N VAL A 418 10.74 -7.34 16.35
CA VAL A 418 11.60 -6.56 17.24
C VAL A 418 12.87 -6.21 16.49
N GLU A 419 13.11 -4.92 16.31
CA GLU A 419 14.30 -4.42 15.63
C GLU A 419 15.57 -4.78 16.42
N HIS A 420 16.66 -5.11 15.71
CA HIS A 420 17.91 -5.61 16.30
C HIS A 420 19.12 -4.74 15.99
N THR A 421 18.92 -3.69 15.21
CA THR A 421 19.90 -2.67 14.83
C THR A 421 20.01 -1.58 15.89
N VAL A 422 19.00 -1.44 16.77
CA VAL A 422 18.96 -0.48 17.88
C VAL A 422 19.47 -1.07 19.19
N ALA A 423 19.86 -0.20 20.13
CA ALA A 423 20.31 -0.60 21.46
C ALA A 423 19.24 -1.44 22.18
N ILE A 424 19.65 -2.40 23.03
CA ILE A 424 18.74 -3.36 23.68
C ILE A 424 17.63 -2.66 24.47
N GLU A 425 17.94 -1.52 25.07
CA GLU A 425 17.02 -0.71 25.88
C GLU A 425 16.00 0.06 25.02
N GLU A 426 16.28 0.23 23.73
CA GLU A 426 15.44 0.92 22.76
C GLU A 426 14.64 -0.06 21.89
N GLN A 427 14.89 -1.37 22.01
CA GLN A 427 14.19 -2.41 21.27
C GLN A 427 12.71 -2.40 21.62
N CYS A 428 11.88 -2.08 20.63
CA CYS A 428 10.44 -2.10 20.70
C CYS A 428 9.86 -2.87 19.52
N PHE A 429 8.56 -3.13 19.57
CA PHE A 429 7.86 -3.70 18.44
C PHE A 429 7.76 -2.70 17.29
N ALA A 430 8.14 -3.15 16.11
CA ALA A 430 8.06 -2.44 14.85
C ALA A 430 7.34 -3.30 13.79
N VAL A 431 7.05 -2.71 12.65
CA VAL A 431 6.47 -3.43 11.51
C VAL A 431 7.54 -4.30 10.85
N GLY A 432 7.30 -5.61 10.81
CA GLY A 432 8.18 -6.58 10.17
C GLY A 432 7.73 -6.99 8.78
N LYS A 433 8.46 -7.94 8.19
CA LYS A 433 8.04 -8.59 6.95
C LYS A 433 6.74 -9.35 7.19
N ARG A 434 5.72 -9.02 6.42
CA ARG A 434 4.37 -9.59 6.52
C ARG A 434 4.34 -11.12 6.39
N ARG A 435 3.56 -11.75 7.25
CA ARG A 435 3.32 -13.19 7.37
C ARG A 435 1.82 -13.47 7.49
N GLU A 436 1.42 -14.68 7.13
CA GLU A 436 0.02 -15.11 7.31
C GLU A 436 -0.32 -15.17 8.81
N PRO A 437 -1.32 -14.39 9.27
CA PRO A 437 -1.68 -14.25 10.69
C PRO A 437 -1.91 -15.58 11.43
N THR A 438 -2.66 -16.49 10.82
CA THR A 438 -2.99 -17.82 11.36
C THR A 438 -1.73 -18.64 11.63
N THR A 439 -0.88 -18.83 10.61
CA THR A 439 0.34 -19.62 10.74
C THR A 439 1.39 -18.94 11.63
N PHE A 440 1.43 -17.62 11.66
CA PHE A 440 2.28 -16.84 12.56
C PHE A 440 1.87 -17.06 14.02
N THR A 441 0.57 -16.96 14.31
CA THR A 441 0.02 -17.18 15.66
C THR A 441 0.34 -18.57 16.18
N ALA A 442 0.10 -19.62 15.37
CA ALA A 442 0.41 -20.99 15.75
C ALA A 442 1.93 -21.23 15.90
N ALA A 443 2.77 -20.62 15.05
CA ALA A 443 4.22 -20.69 15.19
C ALA A 443 4.72 -19.97 16.45
N LEU A 444 4.13 -18.84 16.83
CA LEU A 444 4.46 -18.10 18.04
C LEU A 444 4.08 -18.91 19.28
N ALA A 445 2.85 -19.44 19.31
CA ALA A 445 2.39 -20.35 20.36
C ALA A 445 3.32 -21.56 20.49
N THR A 446 3.69 -22.20 19.38
CA THR A 446 4.63 -23.33 19.36
C THR A 446 5.97 -22.97 19.99
N ARG A 447 6.53 -21.79 19.67
CA ARG A 447 7.82 -21.36 20.24
C ARG A 447 7.74 -21.09 21.73
N MET A 448 6.66 -20.44 22.17
CA MET A 448 6.44 -20.15 23.58
C MET A 448 6.26 -21.45 24.38
N MET A 449 5.57 -22.45 23.81
CA MET A 449 5.41 -23.78 24.41
C MET A 449 6.73 -24.51 24.65
N TRP A 450 7.75 -24.31 23.80
CA TRP A 450 9.07 -24.93 24.01
C TRP A 450 9.66 -24.61 25.39
N PHE A 451 9.41 -23.39 25.88
CA PHE A 451 9.92 -22.95 27.17
C PHE A 451 8.96 -23.26 28.32
N LEU A 452 7.66 -23.36 28.06
CA LEU A 452 6.65 -23.67 29.07
C LEU A 452 6.65 -25.14 29.50
N ASP A 453 6.79 -26.04 28.52
CA ASP A 453 6.82 -27.49 28.75
C ASP A 453 8.04 -28.09 28.07
N ARG A 454 9.21 -27.79 28.66
CA ARG A 454 10.51 -28.10 28.05
C ARG A 454 10.66 -29.59 27.73
N ASP A 455 10.15 -30.45 28.60
CA ASP A 455 10.29 -31.91 28.51
C ASP A 455 9.42 -32.52 27.41
N ALA A 456 8.35 -31.84 27.00
CA ALA A 456 7.49 -32.29 25.91
C ALA A 456 8.15 -32.21 24.54
N PHE A 457 9.20 -31.39 24.35
CA PHE A 457 9.78 -31.11 23.03
C PHE A 457 11.19 -31.69 22.82
N PRO A 458 11.57 -32.01 21.57
CA PRO A 458 12.87 -32.62 21.29
C PRO A 458 14.03 -31.60 21.26
N TRP A 459 14.69 -31.41 22.39
CA TRP A 459 15.89 -30.56 22.51
C TRP A 459 17.18 -31.21 21.97
N SER A 460 17.22 -32.55 21.89
CA SER A 460 18.35 -33.34 21.37
C SER A 460 17.91 -34.24 20.21
N LYS A 461 18.88 -34.71 19.40
CA LYS A 461 18.60 -35.65 18.30
C LYS A 461 17.97 -36.96 18.80
N GLU A 462 18.37 -37.44 19.97
CA GLU A 462 17.81 -38.65 20.59
C GLU A 462 16.35 -38.47 21.01
N SER A 463 15.99 -37.31 21.57
CA SER A 463 14.59 -37.00 21.88
C SER A 463 13.74 -36.88 20.61
N SER A 464 14.30 -36.34 19.52
CA SER A 464 13.65 -36.24 18.22
C SER A 464 13.35 -37.60 17.60
N MET A 465 14.27 -38.56 17.68
CA MET A 465 14.02 -39.93 17.19
C MET A 465 12.85 -40.61 17.91
N ARG A 466 12.67 -40.34 19.20
CA ARG A 466 11.58 -40.93 20.02
C ARG A 466 10.21 -40.39 19.65
N CYS A 467 10.06 -39.08 19.46
CA CYS A 467 8.77 -38.46 19.14
C CYS A 467 8.54 -38.21 17.64
N LYS A 468 9.51 -38.57 16.77
CA LYS A 468 9.50 -38.33 15.31
C LYS A 468 9.34 -36.85 14.91
N ALA A 469 9.36 -35.93 15.87
CA ALA A 469 9.30 -34.49 15.66
C ALA A 469 10.70 -33.91 15.42
N MET A 470 10.79 -32.87 14.60
CA MET A 470 12.05 -32.19 14.26
C MET A 470 12.76 -31.64 15.51
N PRO A 471 14.10 -31.76 15.64
CA PRO A 471 14.81 -31.15 16.77
C PRO A 471 14.61 -29.64 16.82
N ILE A 472 14.52 -29.05 18.01
CA ILE A 472 14.32 -27.60 18.21
C ILE A 472 15.36 -26.75 17.46
N ALA A 473 16.61 -27.22 17.38
CA ALA A 473 17.67 -26.51 16.67
C ALA A 473 17.35 -26.30 15.17
N GLU A 474 16.80 -27.32 14.52
CA GLU A 474 16.40 -27.27 13.10
C GLU A 474 15.06 -26.53 12.93
N MET A 475 14.12 -26.79 13.84
CA MET A 475 12.80 -26.16 13.84
C MET A 475 12.87 -24.64 14.04
N THR A 476 13.90 -24.14 14.74
CA THR A 476 14.14 -22.71 14.97
C THR A 476 14.19 -21.92 13.67
N THR A 477 14.94 -22.39 12.67
CA THR A 477 15.06 -21.73 11.36
C THR A 477 13.72 -21.67 10.63
N LYS A 478 12.91 -22.73 10.75
CA LYS A 478 11.57 -22.80 10.15
C LYS A 478 10.61 -21.79 10.77
N LEU A 479 10.65 -21.61 12.09
CA LEU A 479 9.88 -20.57 12.78
C LEU A 479 10.37 -19.15 12.48
N GLU A 480 11.68 -18.95 12.34
CA GLU A 480 12.26 -17.66 11.96
C GLU A 480 11.84 -17.22 10.55
N HIS A 481 11.72 -18.17 9.61
CA HIS A 481 11.12 -17.90 8.31
C HIS A 481 9.65 -17.48 8.39
N ARG A 482 8.95 -17.81 9.47
CA ARG A 482 7.60 -17.31 9.77
C ARG A 482 7.60 -16.06 10.66
N GLY A 483 8.76 -15.43 10.91
CA GLY A 483 8.86 -14.19 11.69
C GLY A 483 8.94 -14.38 13.20
N VAL A 484 8.96 -15.62 13.70
CA VAL A 484 8.97 -15.92 15.13
C VAL A 484 10.39 -16.24 15.58
N ASN A 485 10.98 -15.35 16.38
CA ASN A 485 12.33 -15.49 16.92
C ASN A 485 12.38 -15.18 18.42
N ASN A 486 13.52 -15.41 19.07
CA ASN A 486 13.66 -15.18 20.50
C ASN A 486 13.59 -13.71 20.92
N ARG A 487 13.79 -12.75 20.00
CA ARG A 487 13.62 -11.33 20.31
C ARG A 487 12.16 -11.00 20.57
N VAL A 488 11.26 -11.57 19.76
CA VAL A 488 9.81 -11.40 19.91
C VAL A 488 9.36 -11.89 21.29
N ILE A 489 9.63 -13.15 21.63
CA ILE A 489 9.19 -13.71 22.92
C ILE A 489 9.93 -13.09 24.12
N LYS A 490 11.15 -12.57 23.94
CA LYS A 490 11.83 -11.77 24.97
C LYS A 490 11.14 -10.43 25.19
N ALA A 491 10.77 -9.72 24.12
CA ALA A 491 10.06 -8.44 24.20
C ALA A 491 8.67 -8.58 24.84
N LEU A 492 7.99 -9.72 24.61
CA LEU A 492 6.74 -10.07 25.31
C LEU A 492 6.94 -10.36 26.80
N GLY A 493 8.19 -10.46 27.27
CA GLY A 493 8.50 -10.86 28.64
C GLY A 493 8.31 -12.36 28.91
N TRP A 494 8.22 -13.20 27.89
CA TRP A 494 8.04 -14.65 28.06
C TRP A 494 9.30 -15.35 28.54
N ILE A 495 10.46 -14.89 28.07
CA ILE A 495 11.77 -15.47 28.41
C ILE A 495 12.70 -14.41 29.01
N THR A 496 13.64 -14.86 29.83
CA THR A 496 14.83 -14.09 30.22
C THR A 496 16.08 -14.71 29.59
N THR A 497 17.14 -13.91 29.49
CA THR A 497 18.37 -14.30 28.79
C THR A 497 19.58 -13.95 29.63
N ILE A 498 20.47 -14.91 29.84
CA ILE A 498 21.67 -14.76 30.68
C ILE A 498 22.68 -13.79 30.02
N ASN A 499 22.64 -13.61 28.70
CA ASN A 499 23.59 -12.78 27.96
C ASN A 499 22.89 -11.64 27.21
N LYS A 500 23.54 -10.47 27.12
CA LYS A 500 23.08 -9.29 26.36
C LYS A 500 23.26 -9.41 24.84
N ARG A 501 23.02 -10.59 24.25
CA ARG A 501 23.08 -10.74 22.78
C ARG A 501 21.83 -10.11 22.14
N PRO A 502 21.96 -9.40 21.00
CA PRO A 502 20.80 -8.84 20.29
C PRO A 502 19.79 -9.91 19.87
N THR A 503 20.26 -11.07 19.41
CA THR A 503 19.40 -12.25 19.14
C THR A 503 19.74 -13.37 20.13
N PRO A 504 18.86 -13.67 21.10
CA PRO A 504 19.10 -14.73 22.08
C PRO A 504 19.10 -16.12 21.44
N ARG A 505 19.97 -17.01 21.92
CA ARG A 505 19.94 -18.44 21.54
C ARG A 505 18.97 -19.21 22.45
N ASN A 506 18.34 -20.26 21.93
CA ASN A 506 17.41 -21.09 22.72
C ASN A 506 18.11 -21.68 23.96
N SER A 507 19.35 -22.18 23.82
CA SER A 507 20.11 -22.76 24.93
C SER A 507 20.49 -21.78 26.04
N LYS A 508 20.39 -20.47 25.79
CA LYS A 508 20.70 -19.40 26.75
C LYS A 508 19.47 -18.62 27.20
N SER A 509 18.29 -19.10 26.82
CA SER A 509 17.01 -18.51 27.15
C SER A 509 16.30 -19.44 28.12
N ILE A 510 15.75 -18.88 29.18
CA ILE A 510 14.95 -19.60 30.17
C ILE A 510 13.57 -18.97 30.23
N LEU A 511 12.56 -19.77 30.57
CA LEU A 511 11.24 -19.22 30.87
C LEU A 511 11.39 -18.20 32.01
N ARG A 512 10.67 -17.09 31.91
CA ARG A 512 10.58 -16.14 33.03
C ARG A 512 9.95 -16.84 34.25
N ASP A 513 10.23 -16.31 35.43
CA ASP A 513 9.68 -16.85 36.67
C ASP A 513 8.16 -16.99 36.59
N ARG A 514 7.64 -18.10 37.15
CA ARG A 514 6.22 -18.45 37.05
C ARG A 514 5.35 -17.41 37.74
N GLU A 515 5.75 -16.88 38.88
CA GLU A 515 4.98 -15.88 39.62
C GLU A 515 4.92 -14.57 38.84
N GLU A 516 6.04 -14.15 38.24
CA GLU A 516 6.07 -12.97 37.36
C GLU A 516 5.14 -13.12 36.15
N LEU A 517 5.09 -14.32 35.54
CA LEU A 517 4.21 -14.59 34.41
C LEU A 517 2.73 -14.66 34.83
N VAL A 518 2.42 -15.20 36.01
CA VAL A 518 1.03 -15.16 36.53
C VAL A 518 0.60 -13.72 36.85
N CYS A 519 1.50 -12.90 37.41
CA CYS A 519 1.23 -11.48 37.59
C CYS A 519 0.94 -10.77 36.26
N LEU A 520 1.72 -11.08 35.22
CA LEU A 520 1.48 -10.56 33.86
C LEU A 520 0.13 -11.02 33.30
N TYR A 521 -0.25 -12.27 33.54
CA TYR A 521 -1.55 -12.79 33.14
C TYR A 521 -2.71 -12.00 33.77
N GLU A 522 -2.71 -11.82 35.09
CA GLU A 522 -3.76 -11.08 35.78
C GLU A 522 -3.76 -9.59 35.40
N GLU A 523 -2.58 -8.98 35.19
CA GLU A 523 -2.44 -7.63 34.68
C GLU A 523 -3.12 -7.47 33.32
N LEU A 524 -2.76 -8.29 32.33
CA LEU A 524 -3.32 -8.21 30.99
C LEU A 524 -4.81 -8.53 30.97
N ARG A 525 -5.26 -9.48 31.79
CA ARG A 525 -6.68 -9.81 31.95
C ARG A 525 -7.47 -8.63 32.52
N GLY A 526 -6.95 -7.95 33.54
CA GLY A 526 -7.56 -6.74 34.10
C GLY A 526 -7.56 -5.55 33.12
N LEU A 527 -6.58 -5.50 32.21
CA LEU A 527 -6.48 -4.48 31.17
C LEU A 527 -7.37 -4.74 29.95
N MET A 528 -8.06 -5.88 29.83
CA MET A 528 -8.94 -6.16 28.67
C MET A 528 -10.06 -5.13 28.50
N LEU A 529 -10.47 -4.44 29.56
CA LEU A 529 -11.44 -3.33 29.52
C LEU A 529 -10.82 -1.96 29.19
N LYS A 530 -9.49 -1.91 28.98
CA LYS A 530 -8.71 -0.71 28.65
C LYS A 530 -7.76 -1.01 27.49
N PRO A 531 -8.26 -1.10 26.25
CA PRO A 531 -7.46 -1.53 25.09
C PRO A 531 -6.17 -0.74 24.88
N ASP A 532 -6.15 0.56 25.15
CA ASP A 532 -4.96 1.41 25.08
C ASP A 532 -3.86 0.96 26.04
N MET A 533 -4.23 0.73 27.29
CA MET A 533 -3.32 0.26 28.33
C MET A 533 -2.88 -1.17 28.07
N TYR A 534 -3.78 -2.02 27.55
CA TYR A 534 -3.46 -3.37 27.11
C TYR A 534 -2.41 -3.36 25.99
N MET A 535 -2.63 -2.59 24.92
CA MET A 535 -1.69 -2.49 23.80
C MET A 535 -0.37 -1.87 24.23
N ARG A 536 -0.38 -0.83 25.08
CA ARG A 536 0.83 -0.25 25.65
C ARG A 536 1.62 -1.28 26.46
N ARG A 537 0.93 -2.16 27.20
CA ARG A 537 1.58 -3.20 28.00
C ARG A 537 2.24 -4.29 27.16
N VAL A 538 1.63 -4.63 26.02
CA VAL A 538 2.14 -5.67 25.10
C VAL A 538 3.23 -5.14 24.16
N PHE A 539 2.98 -3.99 23.51
CA PHE A 539 3.85 -3.45 22.47
C PHE A 539 4.85 -2.40 22.98
N GLY A 540 4.63 -1.82 24.16
CA GLY A 540 5.51 -0.86 24.84
C GLY A 540 5.39 0.58 24.32
N LYS A 541 5.32 0.78 23.00
CA LYS A 541 5.22 2.08 22.32
C LYS A 541 4.17 2.06 21.21
N ASP A 542 3.76 3.26 20.77
CA ASP A 542 2.82 3.48 19.66
C ASP A 542 1.48 2.74 19.84
N GLU A 543 0.95 2.75 21.07
CA GLU A 543 -0.21 1.94 21.46
C GLU A 543 -1.42 2.17 20.55
N PHE A 544 -1.69 3.40 20.13
CA PHE A 544 -2.81 3.71 19.25
C PHE A 544 -2.63 3.15 17.82
N MET A 545 -1.41 3.11 17.30
CA MET A 545 -1.15 2.48 16.00
C MET A 545 -1.36 0.97 16.08
N TRP A 546 -0.90 0.34 17.16
CA TRP A 546 -1.14 -1.08 17.39
C TRP A 546 -2.61 -1.39 17.65
N MET A 547 -3.35 -0.49 18.31
CA MET A 547 -4.81 -0.61 18.42
C MET A 547 -5.49 -0.63 17.04
N GLU A 548 -5.11 0.25 16.12
CA GLU A 548 -5.67 0.25 14.77
C GLU A 548 -5.32 -1.02 13.99
N ARG A 549 -4.07 -1.48 14.10
CA ARG A 549 -3.63 -2.73 13.47
C ARG A 549 -4.31 -3.96 14.05
N CYS A 550 -4.62 -3.95 15.35
CA CYS A 550 -5.32 -5.02 16.05
C CYS A 550 -6.81 -4.73 16.22
N ALA A 551 -7.42 -3.90 15.37
CA ALA A 551 -8.84 -3.56 15.48
C ALA A 551 -9.77 -4.79 15.42
N SER A 552 -9.33 -5.90 14.81
CA SER A 552 -10.07 -7.15 14.72
C SER A 552 -10.37 -7.82 16.07
N MET A 553 -9.63 -7.48 17.13
CA MET A 553 -9.82 -7.99 18.49
C MET A 553 -10.36 -6.93 19.46
N ILE A 554 -10.79 -5.77 18.97
CA ILE A 554 -11.35 -4.68 19.79
C ILE A 554 -12.83 -4.52 19.44
N GLU A 555 -13.69 -4.72 20.44
CA GLU A 555 -15.14 -4.58 20.33
C GLU A 555 -15.62 -3.34 21.08
N GLU A 556 -16.66 -2.69 20.54
CA GLU A 556 -17.45 -1.72 21.30
C GLU A 556 -18.46 -2.46 22.19
N TRP A 557 -18.70 -1.96 23.41
CA TRP A 557 -19.59 -2.56 24.40
C TRP A 557 -20.48 -1.54 25.10
#